data_AF-A0A4U8URB1-F1
#
_entry.id   AF-A0A4U8URB1-F1
#
_cell.length_a   1.000
_cell.length_b   1.000
_cell.length_c   1.000
_cell.angle_alpha   90.00
_cell.angle_beta   90.00
_cell.angle_gamma   90.00
#
_symmetry.space_group_name_H-M   'P 1'
#
loop_
_entity.id
_entity.type
_entity.pdbx_description
1 polymer ?
#
loop_
_entity_poly.entity_id
_entity_poly.type
_entity_poly.pdbx_seq_one_letter_code
_entity_poly.pdbx_strand_id
1 'polypeptide(L)'
;MSLMILCNEGYEFPDRSVQRLLMCFLNGTWSGDGGKEECQPLCHPRKLNFQNTETQPTDAWRQTDDMVEHTCKPNFVLPNGESSGNHTCGANGTWGRTRKWKCTPKASHCPKPVINLDNSQVPAKSAKELSGNQTTGTMIMHVCNSGSIFAYSMSPVNIYKCLSTGKWTRNIERKDTCKKL
;
A
#
# COMPACT_ATOMS: atom_id res chain seq x y z
N MET A 1 22.19 -32.34 28.87
CA MET A 1 21.62 -31.02 29.22
C MET A 1 20.75 -30.55 28.06
N SER A 2 19.64 -29.89 28.32
CA SER A 2 18.77 -29.34 27.28
C SER A 2 18.45 -27.87 27.54
N LEU A 3 18.15 -27.15 26.47
CA LEU A 3 17.71 -25.76 26.46
C LEU A 3 16.43 -25.66 25.64
N MET A 4 15.42 -24.98 26.15
CA MET A 4 14.21 -24.66 25.40
C MET A 4 14.24 -23.18 25.00
N ILE A 5 14.09 -22.91 23.70
CA ILE A 5 13.94 -21.57 23.16
C ILE A 5 12.48 -21.37 22.80
N LEU A 6 11.88 -20.27 23.25
CA LEU A 6 10.51 -19.89 22.95
C LEU A 6 10.52 -18.53 22.24
N CYS A 7 9.84 -18.44 21.10
CA CYS A 7 9.60 -17.16 20.45
C CYS A 7 8.54 -16.36 21.21
N ASN A 8 8.73 -15.05 21.29
CA ASN A 8 7.74 -14.15 21.86
C ASN A 8 6.44 -14.17 21.03
N GLU A 9 5.34 -13.73 21.62
CA GLU A 9 4.07 -13.59 20.90
C GLU A 9 4.24 -12.71 19.64
N GLY A 10 3.72 -13.21 18.50
CA GLY A 10 3.91 -12.56 17.21
C GLY A 10 5.26 -12.83 16.55
N TYR A 11 5.99 -13.82 17.02
CA TYR A 11 7.19 -14.34 16.37
C TYR A 11 7.15 -15.86 16.30
N GLU A 12 7.80 -16.44 15.29
CA GLU A 12 7.95 -17.89 15.14
C GLU A 12 9.24 -18.23 14.40
N PHE A 13 9.64 -19.50 14.47
CA PHE A 13 10.72 -20.02 13.64
C PHE A 13 10.27 -20.19 12.18
N PRO A 14 11.21 -20.27 11.21
CA PRO A 14 10.87 -20.44 9.79
C PRO A 14 9.99 -21.66 9.46
N ASP A 15 10.01 -22.69 10.31
CA ASP A 15 9.20 -23.91 10.20
C ASP A 15 7.81 -23.79 10.88
N ARG A 16 7.40 -22.59 11.31
CA ARG A 16 6.15 -22.28 12.04
C ARG A 16 6.08 -22.82 13.46
N SER A 17 7.17 -23.34 13.99
CA SER A 17 7.24 -23.67 15.41
C SER A 17 7.40 -22.38 16.23
N VAL A 18 6.79 -22.34 17.42
CA VAL A 18 6.99 -21.24 18.39
C VAL A 18 8.04 -21.59 19.44
N GLN A 19 8.43 -22.86 19.52
CA GLN A 19 9.38 -23.37 20.50
C GLN A 19 10.32 -24.39 19.88
N ARG A 20 11.56 -24.44 20.39
CA ARG A 20 12.56 -25.44 20.01
C ARG A 20 13.28 -25.99 21.22
N LEU A 21 13.51 -27.31 21.19
CA LEU A 21 14.32 -28.01 22.18
C LEU A 21 15.70 -28.28 21.59
N LEU A 22 16.73 -27.72 22.21
CA LEU A 22 18.13 -27.97 21.89
C LEU A 22 18.72 -28.92 22.93
N MET A 23 19.41 -29.95 22.45
CA MET A 23 20.13 -30.92 23.28
C MET A 23 21.63 -30.70 23.16
N CYS A 24 22.33 -30.68 24.28
CA CYS A 24 23.79 -30.63 24.33
C CYS A 24 24.34 -32.06 24.38
N PHE A 25 25.17 -32.42 23.40
CA PHE A 25 25.85 -33.70 23.29
C PHE A 25 27.14 -33.74 24.12
N LEU A 26 27.64 -34.94 24.40
CA LEU A 26 28.84 -35.16 25.24
C LEU A 26 30.13 -34.56 24.66
N ASN A 27 30.17 -34.33 23.34
CA ASN A 27 31.26 -33.66 22.64
C ASN A 27 31.20 -32.12 22.76
N GLY A 28 30.23 -31.57 23.50
CA GLY A 28 30.04 -30.13 23.69
C GLY A 28 29.30 -29.43 22.54
N THR A 29 28.79 -30.15 21.54
CA THR A 29 28.00 -29.55 20.45
C THR A 29 26.49 -29.59 20.75
N TRP A 30 25.76 -28.58 20.32
CA TRP A 30 24.29 -28.55 20.40
C TRP A 30 23.64 -29.24 19.20
N SER A 31 22.45 -29.81 19.39
CA SER A 31 21.63 -30.37 18.32
C SER A 31 21.12 -29.30 17.36
N GLY A 32 21.09 -29.60 16.06
CA GLY A 32 20.70 -28.66 15.01
C GLY A 32 21.81 -27.66 14.68
N ASP A 33 21.45 -26.53 14.08
CA ASP A 33 22.41 -25.55 13.55
C ASP A 33 23.05 -24.65 14.64
N GLY A 34 22.98 -25.07 15.91
CA GLY A 34 23.53 -24.33 17.05
C GLY A 34 22.77 -23.05 17.39
N GLY A 35 21.47 -22.97 17.06
CA GLY A 35 20.64 -21.80 17.38
C GLY A 35 20.77 -20.62 16.42
N LYS A 36 21.27 -20.84 15.18
CA LYS A 36 21.34 -19.81 14.13
C LYS A 36 19.97 -19.40 13.59
N GLU A 37 18.93 -20.19 13.83
CA GLU A 37 17.58 -19.83 13.43
C GLU A 37 17.00 -18.82 14.41
N GLU A 38 16.75 -17.62 13.92
CA GLU A 38 16.13 -16.55 14.69
C GLU A 38 14.61 -16.59 14.55
N CYS A 39 13.91 -16.20 15.62
CA CYS A 39 12.48 -15.97 15.58
C CYS A 39 12.17 -14.81 14.62
N GLN A 40 11.34 -15.06 13.62
CA GLN A 40 10.92 -14.09 12.62
C GLN A 40 9.61 -13.41 13.04
N PRO A 41 9.45 -12.11 12.78
CA PRO A 41 8.26 -11.37 13.19
C PRO A 41 7.07 -11.65 12.28
N LEU A 42 5.88 -11.72 12.88
CA LEU A 42 4.60 -11.97 12.20
C LEU A 42 3.73 -10.72 12.15
N CYS A 43 2.80 -10.69 11.19
CA CYS A 43 1.81 -9.62 11.09
C CYS A 43 0.47 -10.04 11.70
N HIS A 44 -0.06 -9.21 12.60
CA HIS A 44 -1.39 -9.42 13.19
C HIS A 44 -2.48 -8.67 12.40
N PRO A 45 -3.54 -9.32 11.88
CA PRO A 45 -4.58 -8.67 11.08
C PRO A 45 -5.34 -7.55 11.81
N ARG A 46 -5.54 -7.64 13.14
CA ARG A 46 -6.11 -6.53 13.95
C ARG A 46 -5.39 -5.18 13.83
N LYS A 47 -4.14 -5.14 13.34
CA LYS A 47 -3.43 -3.88 13.07
C LYS A 47 -3.93 -3.15 11.82
N LEU A 48 -4.79 -3.79 11.02
CA LEU A 48 -5.43 -3.24 9.84
C LEU A 48 -6.82 -2.69 10.17
N ASN A 49 -7.35 -1.81 9.32
CA ASN A 49 -8.66 -1.20 9.50
C ASN A 49 -9.71 -1.83 8.56
N PHE A 50 -10.48 -2.78 9.09
CA PHE A 50 -11.58 -3.45 8.39
C PHE A 50 -12.94 -2.77 8.57
N GLN A 51 -12.98 -1.47 8.85
CA GLN A 51 -14.23 -0.74 8.91
C GLN A 51 -14.83 -0.63 7.50
N ASN A 52 -16.13 -0.94 7.38
CA ASN A 52 -16.88 -0.94 6.11
C ASN A 52 -16.38 -1.95 5.07
N THR A 53 -15.86 -3.09 5.53
CA THR A 53 -15.52 -4.24 4.67
C THR A 53 -16.60 -5.31 4.68
N GLU A 54 -16.65 -6.11 3.62
CA GLU A 54 -17.58 -7.23 3.52
C GLU A 54 -17.24 -8.35 4.50
N THR A 55 -15.94 -8.62 4.64
CA THR A 55 -15.40 -9.66 5.52
C THR A 55 -14.47 -9.06 6.56
N GLN A 56 -14.42 -9.71 7.73
CA GLN A 56 -13.40 -9.47 8.73
C GLN A 56 -12.32 -10.54 8.58
N PRO A 57 -11.04 -10.21 8.80
CA PRO A 57 -9.98 -11.19 8.72
C PRO A 57 -10.12 -12.17 9.88
N THR A 58 -9.61 -13.38 9.70
CA THR A 58 -9.36 -14.28 10.82
C THR A 58 -8.34 -13.65 11.77
N ASP A 59 -8.46 -13.95 13.07
CA ASP A 59 -7.57 -13.44 14.12
C ASP A 59 -6.19 -14.14 14.16
N ALA A 60 -5.79 -14.75 13.05
CA ALA A 60 -4.57 -15.53 12.93
C ALA A 60 -3.40 -14.64 12.51
N TRP A 61 -2.25 -14.82 13.15
CA TRP A 61 -0.98 -14.24 12.72
C TRP A 61 -0.61 -14.68 11.30
N ARG A 62 0.09 -13.81 10.58
CA ARG A 62 0.41 -13.98 9.16
C ARG A 62 1.92 -13.91 8.97
N GLN A 63 2.45 -14.85 8.19
CA GLN A 63 3.86 -14.91 7.83
C GLN A 63 4.22 -13.83 6.84
N THR A 64 5.52 -13.61 6.65
CA THR A 64 6.02 -12.77 5.56
C THR A 64 5.44 -13.24 4.22
N ASP A 65 5.07 -12.28 3.37
CA ASP A 65 4.44 -12.45 2.07
C ASP A 65 2.99 -12.98 2.08
N ASP A 66 2.45 -13.39 3.24
CA ASP A 66 1.01 -13.67 3.36
C ASP A 66 0.19 -12.43 2.99
N MET A 67 -0.92 -12.67 2.30
CA MET A 67 -1.85 -11.64 1.89
C MET A 67 -3.16 -11.74 2.65
N VAL A 68 -3.69 -10.59 3.04
CA VAL A 68 -5.05 -10.46 3.55
C VAL A 68 -5.85 -9.58 2.60
N GLU A 69 -6.88 -10.17 2.02
CA GLU A 69 -7.81 -9.48 1.13
C GLU A 69 -8.65 -8.47 1.92
N HIS A 70 -8.87 -7.31 1.31
CA HIS A 70 -9.59 -6.20 1.89
C HIS A 70 -10.65 -5.70 0.90
N THR A 71 -11.85 -6.25 1.01
CA THR A 71 -12.99 -5.93 0.14
C THR A 71 -13.96 -4.99 0.84
N CYS A 72 -14.19 -3.82 0.28
CA CYS A 72 -15.11 -2.82 0.79
C CYS A 72 -16.57 -3.20 0.52
N LYS A 73 -17.45 -2.90 1.47
CA LYS A 73 -18.92 -3.02 1.29
C LYS A 73 -19.40 -2.20 0.09
N PRO A 74 -20.59 -2.53 -0.46
CA PRO A 74 -21.25 -1.69 -1.44
C PRO A 74 -21.29 -0.21 -1.02
N ASN A 75 -21.04 0.69 -1.97
CA ASN A 75 -20.90 2.14 -1.76
C ASN A 75 -19.65 2.62 -1.01
N PHE A 76 -18.69 1.74 -0.71
CA PHE A 76 -17.38 2.12 -0.17
C PHE A 76 -16.26 1.74 -1.14
N VAL A 77 -15.12 2.44 -1.02
CA VAL A 77 -13.91 2.22 -1.82
C VAL A 77 -12.65 2.47 -0.99
N LEU A 78 -11.56 1.86 -1.44
CA LEU A 78 -10.22 2.05 -0.91
C LEU A 78 -9.63 3.40 -1.35
N PRO A 79 -8.51 3.87 -0.74
CA PRO A 79 -7.90 5.15 -1.09
C PRO A 79 -7.43 5.29 -2.54
N ASN A 80 -7.22 4.17 -3.25
CA ASN A 80 -6.90 4.14 -4.67
C ASN A 80 -8.15 4.17 -5.57
N GLY A 81 -9.36 4.21 -5.00
CA GLY A 81 -10.63 4.23 -5.71
C GLY A 81 -11.19 2.85 -6.08
N GLU A 82 -10.50 1.76 -5.73
CA GLU A 82 -10.92 0.38 -6.00
C GLU A 82 -11.86 -0.15 -4.91
N SER A 83 -12.63 -1.18 -5.24
CA SER A 83 -13.51 -1.86 -4.27
C SER A 83 -12.79 -2.87 -3.38
N SER A 84 -11.63 -3.37 -3.82
CA SER A 84 -10.86 -4.36 -3.09
C SER A 84 -9.37 -4.23 -3.36
N GLY A 85 -8.57 -4.86 -2.49
CA GLY A 85 -7.15 -5.06 -2.71
C GLY A 85 -6.50 -5.70 -1.47
N ASN A 86 -5.19 -5.95 -1.55
CA ASN A 86 -4.53 -6.84 -0.58
C ASN A 86 -3.53 -6.10 0.32
N HIS A 87 -3.44 -6.57 1.56
CA HIS A 87 -2.34 -6.24 2.48
C HIS A 87 -1.37 -7.40 2.52
N THR A 88 -0.12 -7.13 2.18
CA THR A 88 0.97 -8.10 2.29
C THR A 88 1.70 -7.90 3.60
N CYS A 89 1.97 -8.98 4.33
CA CYS A 89 2.84 -8.94 5.50
C CYS A 89 4.30 -8.80 5.06
N GLY A 90 5.00 -7.77 5.53
CA GLY A 90 6.42 -7.57 5.23
C GLY A 90 7.34 -8.36 6.17
N ALA A 91 8.57 -8.60 5.72
CA ALA A 91 9.62 -9.32 6.46
C ALA A 91 9.97 -8.74 7.85
N ASN A 92 9.54 -7.51 8.12
CA ASN A 92 9.73 -6.84 9.40
C ASN A 92 8.51 -7.00 10.36
N GLY A 93 7.57 -7.90 10.06
CA GLY A 93 6.34 -8.10 10.84
C GLY A 93 5.37 -6.94 10.77
N THR A 94 5.47 -6.10 9.73
CA THR A 94 4.52 -5.02 9.50
C THR A 94 3.78 -5.20 8.19
N TRP A 95 2.49 -4.90 8.21
CA TRP A 95 1.70 -4.79 7.00
C TRP A 95 2.29 -3.72 6.07
N GLY A 96 2.29 -4.00 4.77
CA GLY A 96 2.84 -3.14 3.75
C GLY A 96 2.19 -1.75 3.66
N ARG A 97 2.49 -1.01 2.58
CA ARG A 97 2.00 0.38 2.39
C ARG A 97 0.48 0.51 2.49
N THR A 98 -0.24 -0.58 2.22
CA THR A 98 -1.68 -0.66 2.28
C THR A 98 -2.25 -0.69 3.70
N ARG A 99 -1.43 -0.82 4.76
CA ARG A 99 -1.90 -0.86 6.17
C ARG A 99 -2.84 0.27 6.62
N LYS A 100 -2.75 1.43 5.96
CA LYS A 100 -3.60 2.61 6.24
C LYS A 100 -4.87 2.65 5.40
N TRP A 101 -5.11 1.63 4.59
CA TRP A 101 -6.31 1.55 3.78
C TRP A 101 -7.51 1.40 4.70
N LYS A 102 -8.49 2.25 4.43
CA LYS A 102 -9.77 2.28 5.08
C LYS A 102 -10.81 2.45 3.98
N CYS A 103 -11.88 1.68 4.04
CA CYS A 103 -13.00 1.83 3.13
C CYS A 103 -13.76 3.13 3.47
N THR A 104 -13.78 4.06 2.52
CA THR A 104 -14.48 5.35 2.60
C THR A 104 -15.66 5.37 1.64
N PRO A 105 -16.74 6.12 1.95
CA PRO A 105 -17.88 6.25 1.04
C PRO A 105 -17.44 6.69 -0.36
N LYS A 106 -18.07 6.13 -1.39
CA LYS A 106 -17.92 6.59 -2.77
C LYS A 106 -18.40 8.05 -2.86
N ALA A 107 -17.68 8.85 -3.62
CA ALA A 107 -18.11 10.17 -4.04
C ALA A 107 -18.41 10.17 -5.54
N SER A 108 -19.38 10.99 -5.94
CA SER A 108 -19.81 11.12 -7.34
C SER A 108 -18.90 12.03 -8.17
N HIS A 109 -18.21 12.99 -7.52
CA HIS A 109 -17.41 13.99 -8.20
C HIS A 109 -16.10 14.30 -7.48
N CYS A 110 -15.08 14.66 -8.27
CA CYS A 110 -13.89 15.35 -7.81
C CYS A 110 -14.05 16.86 -7.92
N PRO A 111 -13.40 17.64 -7.05
CA PRO A 111 -13.37 19.09 -7.18
C PRO A 111 -12.66 19.51 -8.47
N LYS A 112 -12.90 20.75 -8.90
CA LYS A 112 -12.15 21.38 -10.01
C LYS A 112 -10.65 21.14 -9.83
N PRO A 113 -9.95 20.56 -10.82
CA PRO A 113 -8.53 20.31 -10.72
C PRO A 113 -7.76 21.63 -10.72
N VAL A 114 -6.73 21.72 -9.87
CA VAL A 114 -5.81 22.86 -9.81
C VAL A 114 -4.46 22.40 -10.35
N ILE A 115 -4.22 22.65 -11.63
CA ILE A 115 -3.01 22.22 -12.36
C ILE A 115 -2.33 23.47 -12.93
N ASN A 116 -1.01 23.56 -12.79
CA ASN A 116 -0.22 24.55 -13.53
C ASN A 116 0.12 23.97 -14.92
N LEU A 117 -0.25 24.70 -15.98
CA LEU A 117 -0.04 24.34 -17.38
C LEU A 117 1.10 25.12 -18.05
N ASP A 118 1.97 25.75 -17.25
CA ASP A 118 3.17 26.40 -17.75
C ASP A 118 4.14 25.36 -18.30
N ASN A 119 4.72 25.65 -19.47
CA ASN A 119 5.54 24.71 -20.23
C ASN A 119 4.83 23.39 -20.55
N SER A 120 3.51 23.43 -20.74
CA SER A 120 2.70 22.26 -21.08
C SER A 120 2.10 22.38 -22.48
N GLN A 121 2.08 21.26 -23.19
CA GLN A 121 1.46 21.11 -24.50
C GLN A 121 -0.01 20.69 -24.38
N VAL A 122 -0.33 19.84 -23.41
CA VAL A 122 -1.67 19.26 -23.17
C VAL A 122 -1.88 19.20 -21.65
N PRO A 123 -3.08 19.43 -21.10
CA PRO A 123 -4.31 19.84 -21.78
C PRO A 123 -4.31 21.32 -22.21
N ALA A 124 -5.19 21.66 -23.15
CA ALA A 124 -5.49 23.07 -23.46
C ALA A 124 -6.10 23.78 -22.24
N LYS A 125 -5.79 25.07 -22.03
CA LYS A 125 -6.32 25.84 -20.89
C LYS A 125 -7.85 25.90 -20.83
N SER A 126 -8.52 25.75 -21.98
CA SER A 126 -9.99 25.72 -22.13
C SER A 126 -10.58 24.31 -22.09
N ALA A 127 -9.79 23.28 -21.76
CA ALA A 127 -10.27 21.91 -21.71
C ALA A 127 -11.39 21.75 -20.66
N LYS A 128 -12.42 20.96 -21.01
CA LYS A 128 -13.62 20.79 -20.16
C LYS A 128 -13.27 20.09 -18.85
N GLU A 129 -12.29 19.20 -18.90
CA GLU A 129 -11.79 18.40 -17.79
C GLU A 129 -11.10 19.28 -16.72
N LEU A 130 -10.77 20.53 -17.05
CA LEU A 130 -10.20 21.52 -16.13
C LEU A 130 -11.25 22.44 -15.48
N SER A 131 -12.52 22.29 -15.86
CA SER A 131 -13.57 23.25 -15.54
C SER A 131 -14.67 22.62 -14.68
N GLY A 132 -14.93 23.22 -13.51
CA GLY A 132 -15.95 22.71 -12.59
C GLY A 132 -15.60 21.33 -12.00
N ASN A 133 -16.56 20.74 -11.29
CA ASN A 133 -16.40 19.42 -10.70
C ASN A 133 -16.42 18.33 -11.77
N GLN A 134 -15.54 17.35 -11.63
CA GLN A 134 -15.38 16.27 -12.60
C GLN A 134 -16.02 14.99 -12.09
N THR A 135 -16.61 14.20 -12.97
CA THR A 135 -17.18 12.88 -12.60
C THR A 135 -16.07 11.88 -12.33
N THR A 136 -16.35 10.92 -11.44
CA THR A 136 -15.48 9.76 -11.21
C THR A 136 -15.11 9.08 -12.53
N GLY A 137 -13.82 8.74 -12.69
CA GLY A 137 -13.28 8.13 -13.90
C GLY A 137 -12.71 9.13 -14.92
N THR A 138 -13.01 10.44 -14.80
CA THR A 138 -12.42 11.48 -15.65
C THR A 138 -10.89 11.40 -15.60
N MET A 139 -10.26 11.45 -16.78
CA MET A 139 -8.80 11.45 -16.92
C MET A 139 -8.31 12.73 -17.57
N ILE A 140 -7.19 13.25 -17.08
CA ILE A 140 -6.48 14.40 -17.66
C ILE A 140 -5.08 13.93 -18.00
N MET A 141 -4.76 13.96 -19.29
CA MET A 141 -3.39 13.73 -19.77
C MET A 141 -2.65 15.07 -19.79
N HIS A 142 -1.59 15.18 -19.00
CA HIS A 142 -0.77 16.36 -18.88
C HIS A 142 0.61 16.08 -19.50
N VAL A 143 0.91 16.76 -20.60
CA VAL A 143 2.14 16.57 -21.39
C VAL A 143 2.93 17.87 -21.37
N CYS A 144 4.21 17.80 -21.01
CA CYS A 144 5.12 18.94 -21.04
C CYS A 144 5.52 19.29 -22.48
N ASN A 145 5.89 20.55 -22.69
CA ASN A 145 6.53 21.00 -23.92
C ASN A 145 7.86 20.27 -24.13
N SER A 146 8.30 20.20 -25.40
CA SER A 146 9.63 19.68 -25.73
C SER A 146 10.72 20.38 -24.90
N GLY A 147 11.63 19.59 -24.35
CA GLY A 147 12.70 20.06 -23.45
C GLY A 147 12.26 20.33 -22.01
N SER A 148 11.03 19.99 -21.63
CA SER A 148 10.54 20.08 -20.24
C SER A 148 10.06 18.71 -19.74
N ILE A 149 10.23 18.46 -18.43
CA ILE A 149 9.73 17.26 -17.74
C ILE A 149 9.08 17.63 -16.42
N PHE A 150 8.23 16.75 -15.92
CA PHE A 150 7.75 16.81 -14.56
C PHE A 150 8.87 16.54 -13.57
N ALA A 151 9.12 17.50 -12.68
CA ALA A 151 10.25 17.44 -11.77
C ALA A 151 10.20 16.23 -10.83
N TYR A 152 9.00 15.82 -10.40
CA TYR A 152 8.86 14.70 -9.48
C TYR A 152 8.81 13.35 -10.20
N SER A 153 8.03 13.22 -11.28
CA SER A 153 7.91 11.94 -11.99
C SER A 153 9.05 11.65 -12.95
N MET A 154 9.90 12.64 -13.24
CA MET A 154 10.99 12.55 -14.22
C MET A 154 10.51 12.08 -15.60
N SER A 155 9.26 12.44 -15.93
CA SER A 155 8.58 12.02 -17.16
C SER A 155 8.08 13.27 -17.89
N PRO A 156 7.98 13.25 -19.23
CA PRO A 156 7.31 14.31 -19.97
C PRO A 156 5.77 14.24 -19.86
N VAL A 157 5.23 13.15 -19.28
CA VAL A 157 3.78 12.90 -19.19
C VAL A 157 3.37 12.54 -17.76
N ASN A 158 2.27 13.13 -17.31
CA ASN A 158 1.53 12.76 -16.10
C ASN A 158 0.06 12.55 -16.44
N ILE A 159 -0.57 11.53 -15.84
CA ILE A 159 -2.01 11.26 -16.01
C ILE A 159 -2.70 11.45 -14.66
N TYR A 160 -3.68 12.33 -14.61
CA TYR A 160 -4.52 12.54 -13.43
C TYR A 160 -5.86 11.84 -13.62
N LYS A 161 -6.30 11.06 -12.63
CA LYS A 161 -7.61 10.39 -12.66
C LYS A 161 -8.46 10.83 -11.49
N CYS A 162 -9.72 11.17 -11.75
CA CYS A 162 -10.71 11.36 -10.69
C CYS A 162 -11.13 9.99 -10.13
N LEU A 163 -10.78 9.72 -8.88
CA LEU A 163 -11.04 8.46 -8.20
C LEU A 163 -12.44 8.43 -7.60
N SER A 164 -12.97 7.23 -7.40
CA SER A 164 -14.26 6.97 -6.76
C SER A 164 -14.36 7.51 -5.32
N THR A 165 -13.24 7.93 -4.73
CA THR A 165 -13.18 8.62 -3.44
C THR A 165 -13.56 10.11 -3.53
N GLY A 166 -13.82 10.64 -4.73
CA GLY A 166 -13.98 12.09 -4.96
C GLY A 166 -12.67 12.87 -4.90
N LYS A 167 -11.54 12.17 -5.01
CA LYS A 167 -10.21 12.77 -5.00
C LYS A 167 -9.49 12.44 -6.30
N TRP A 168 -8.60 13.31 -6.70
CA TRP A 168 -7.70 13.05 -7.82
C TRP A 168 -6.52 12.17 -7.38
N THR A 169 -5.84 11.55 -8.34
CA THR A 169 -4.60 10.83 -8.09
C THR A 169 -3.51 11.73 -7.49
N ARG A 170 -2.63 11.14 -6.66
CA ARG A 170 -1.61 11.83 -5.84
C ARG A 170 -0.70 12.82 -6.58
N ASN A 171 -0.46 12.58 -7.86
CA ASN A 171 0.36 13.45 -8.70
C ASN A 171 -0.25 14.86 -8.88
N ILE A 172 -1.58 15.00 -8.82
CA ILE A 172 -2.19 16.35 -8.79
C ILE A 172 -2.01 17.03 -7.43
N GLU A 173 -2.13 16.27 -6.33
CA GLU A 173 -2.07 16.81 -4.96
C GLU A 173 -0.67 17.35 -4.65
N ARG A 174 0.35 16.74 -5.26
CA ARG A 174 1.75 17.18 -5.17
C ARG A 174 2.06 18.45 -5.95
N LYS A 175 1.12 18.95 -6.77
CA LYS A 175 1.31 20.11 -7.64
C LYS A 175 2.57 19.97 -8.50
N ASP A 176 2.79 18.78 -9.05
CA ASP A 176 3.92 18.52 -9.93
C ASP A 176 3.75 19.31 -11.23
N THR A 177 4.83 19.95 -11.69
CA THR A 177 4.80 20.93 -12.79
C THR A 177 5.93 20.69 -13.78
N CYS A 178 5.69 21.08 -15.03
CA CYS A 178 6.69 21.00 -16.08
C CYS A 178 7.81 22.01 -15.85
N LYS A 179 9.04 21.51 -15.74
CA LYS A 179 10.26 22.31 -15.66
C LYS A 179 11.15 22.00 -16.85
N LYS A 180 11.80 23.03 -17.39
CA LYS A 180 12.83 22.86 -18.42
C LYS A 180 14.00 22.07 -17.85
N LEU A 181 14.55 21.20 -18.68
CA LEU A 181 15.83 20.53 -18.44
C LEU A 181 16.99 21.54 -18.49
#